data_AF-A0A1V9QX13-F1
#
_entry.id   AF-A0A1V9QX13-F1
#
_cell.length_a   1.000
_cell.length_b   1.000
_cell.length_c   1.000
_cell.angle_alpha   90.00
_cell.angle_beta   90.00
_cell.angle_gamma   90.00
#
_symmetry.space_group_name_H-M   'P 1'
#
loop_
_entity.id
_entity.type
_entity.pdbx_description
1 polymer ?
#
loop_
_entity_poly.entity_id
_entity_poly.type
_entity_poly.pdbx_seq_one_letter_code
_entity_poly.pdbx_strand_id
1 'polypeptide(L)'
;MTLYGTDVYSGSGDNIVTDPHSSMTLVKATQGTYYVNPKANHQYELAKAKGNLLGAYHYAGGGDPVQEARYFINNIKNWVGEAVLAVDWEQYQNTSWGDTTWVRRFVDEVHRLTGVWCLIYVQESAIGQVANCASDCGLWVAK
;
A
#
# COMPACT_ATOMS: atom_id res chain seq x y z
N MET A 1 -14.30 13.88 -11.71
CA MET A 1 -13.88 14.55 -10.46
C MET A 1 -12.66 13.80 -9.94
N THR A 2 -11.60 14.52 -9.56
CA THR A 2 -10.33 13.93 -9.09
C THR A 2 -10.20 14.20 -7.61
N LEU A 3 -9.73 13.22 -6.83
CA LEU A 3 -9.41 13.40 -5.41
C LEU A 3 -7.94 13.79 -5.28
N TYR A 4 -7.67 14.78 -4.43
CA TYR A 4 -6.32 15.05 -3.96
C TYR A 4 -6.09 14.22 -2.69
N GLY A 5 -5.00 13.46 -2.67
CA GLY A 5 -4.65 12.58 -1.56
C GLY A 5 -3.16 12.62 -1.28
N THR A 6 -2.80 12.18 -0.08
CA THR A 6 -1.41 12.08 0.37
C THR A 6 -1.07 10.63 0.69
N ASP A 7 0.19 10.25 0.57
CA ASP A 7 0.71 9.05 1.20
C ASP A 7 1.78 9.43 2.23
N VAL A 8 1.88 8.63 3.30
CA VAL A 8 2.76 8.93 4.43
C VAL A 8 3.48 7.68 4.93
N TYR A 9 4.68 7.89 5.45
CA TYR A 9 5.49 6.89 6.14
C TYR A 9 6.05 7.46 7.44
N SER A 10 6.88 6.69 8.17
CA SER A 10 7.41 7.10 9.47
C SER A 10 8.16 8.44 9.46
N GLY A 11 8.71 8.85 8.31
CA GLY A 11 9.41 10.13 8.12
C GLY A 11 8.49 11.31 7.81
N SER A 12 7.23 11.07 7.40
CA SER A 12 6.26 12.12 7.11
C SER A 12 5.83 12.85 8.38
N GLY A 13 5.68 14.17 8.28
CA GLY A 13 5.11 15.01 9.33
C GLY A 13 3.59 14.96 9.35
N ASP A 14 2.99 15.25 10.50
CA ASP A 14 1.53 15.28 10.68
C ASP A 14 0.85 16.29 9.75
N ASN A 15 1.55 17.36 9.36
CA ASN A 15 1.06 18.37 8.40
C ASN A 15 0.74 17.80 7.01
N ILE A 16 1.33 16.67 6.62
CA ILE A 16 1.02 15.99 5.36
C ILE A 16 -0.29 15.19 5.49
N VAL A 17 -0.55 14.62 6.66
CA VAL A 17 -1.81 13.94 6.97
C VAL A 17 -2.95 14.96 7.08
N THR A 18 -2.67 16.10 7.72
CA THR A 18 -3.65 17.16 8.00
C THR A 18 -3.77 18.22 6.91
N ASP A 19 -3.13 18.03 5.75
CA ASP A 19 -3.24 18.95 4.61
C ASP A 19 -4.72 19.25 4.30
N PRO A 20 -5.18 20.51 4.40
CA PRO A 20 -6.58 20.87 4.24
C PRO A 20 -7.13 20.60 2.84
N HIS A 21 -6.27 20.42 1.84
CA HIS A 21 -6.67 20.06 0.48
C HIS A 21 -6.82 18.55 0.29
N SER A 22 -6.16 17.74 1.13
CA SER A 22 -6.21 16.28 1.06
C SER A 22 -7.57 15.75 1.51
N SER A 23 -8.16 14.86 0.71
CA SER A 23 -9.40 14.13 1.00
C SER A 23 -9.16 12.63 1.20
N MET A 24 -7.90 12.17 1.07
CA MET A 24 -7.51 10.77 1.22
C MET A 24 -6.08 10.68 1.74
N THR A 25 -5.80 9.72 2.63
CA THR A 25 -4.42 9.43 3.07
C THR A 25 -4.13 7.93 3.04
N LEU A 26 -3.05 7.55 2.36
CA LEU A 26 -2.49 6.19 2.37
C LEU A 26 -1.33 6.11 3.36
N VAL A 27 -1.41 5.21 4.33
CA VAL A 27 -0.40 5.07 5.39
C VAL A 27 0.46 3.84 5.15
N LYS A 28 1.79 3.99 5.16
CA LYS A 28 2.72 2.85 5.16
C LYS A 28 2.46 2.03 6.41
N ALA A 29 2.08 0.77 6.24
CA ALA A 29 1.86 -0.13 7.38
C ALA A 29 3.08 -1.01 7.63
N THR A 30 3.59 -1.65 6.58
CA THR A 30 4.61 -2.71 6.69
C THR A 30 5.60 -2.66 5.52
N GLN A 31 6.77 -3.28 5.71
CA GLN A 31 7.76 -3.53 4.67
C GLN A 31 8.41 -4.90 4.90
N GLY A 32 8.45 -5.73 3.86
CA GLY A 32 8.91 -7.11 4.02
C GLY A 32 8.14 -7.87 5.11
N THR A 33 8.79 -8.84 5.73
CA THR A 33 8.23 -9.54 6.91
C THR A 33 8.85 -9.08 8.23
N TYR A 34 9.50 -7.91 8.25
CA TYR A 34 10.36 -7.49 9.35
C TYR A 34 10.08 -6.08 9.89
N TYR A 35 9.47 -5.20 9.10
CA TYR A 35 9.25 -3.81 9.50
C TYR A 35 7.76 -3.48 9.58
N VAL A 36 7.38 -2.86 10.69
CA VAL A 36 6.09 -2.18 10.89
C VAL A 36 6.40 -0.70 11.08
N ASN A 37 5.67 0.17 10.39
CA ASN A 37 5.82 1.61 10.58
C ASN A 37 5.39 1.98 12.02
N PRO A 38 6.30 2.52 12.86
CA PRO A 38 5.98 2.82 14.26
C PRO A 38 4.96 3.95 14.41
N LYS A 39 4.72 4.75 13.36
CA LYS A 39 3.71 5.82 13.33
C LYS A 39 2.41 5.42 12.67
N ALA A 40 2.26 4.18 12.18
CA ALA A 40 1.14 3.78 11.34
C ALA A 40 -0.22 4.08 12.02
N ASN A 41 -0.39 3.66 13.28
CA ASN A 41 -1.63 3.91 14.02
C ASN A 41 -1.90 5.40 14.24
N HIS A 42 -0.88 6.18 14.62
CA HIS A 42 -1.02 7.63 14.82
C HIS A 42 -1.45 8.32 13.52
N GLN A 43 -0.77 8.00 12.40
CA GLN A 43 -1.06 8.59 11.09
C GLN A 43 -2.45 8.18 10.57
N TYR A 44 -2.85 6.93 10.78
CA TYR A 44 -4.16 6.42 10.38
C TYR A 44 -5.30 7.07 11.17
N GLU A 45 -5.18 7.11 12.51
CA GLU A 45 -6.19 7.75 13.35
C GLU A 45 -6.28 9.25 13.12
N LEU A 46 -5.14 9.91 12.85
CA LEU A 46 -5.13 11.33 12.50
C LEU A 46 -5.85 11.60 11.17
N ALA A 47 -5.62 10.77 10.15
CA ALA A 47 -6.34 10.85 8.88
C ALA A 47 -7.84 10.63 9.06
N LYS A 48 -8.20 9.62 9.88
CA LYS A 48 -9.59 9.27 10.19
C LYS A 48 -10.30 10.40 10.93
N ALA A 49 -9.66 11.00 11.93
CA ALA A 49 -10.20 12.12 12.69
C ALA A 49 -10.41 13.37 11.82
N LYS A 50 -9.58 13.57 10.80
CA LYS A 50 -9.76 14.62 9.78
C LYS A 50 -10.93 14.34 8.82
N GLY A 51 -11.43 13.10 8.77
CA GLY A 51 -12.47 12.69 7.83
C GLY A 51 -11.93 12.34 6.44
N ASN A 52 -10.63 12.05 6.31
CA ASN A 52 -10.07 11.57 5.05
C ASN A 52 -10.56 10.15 4.75
N LEU A 53 -10.68 9.84 3.45
CA LEU A 53 -10.69 8.45 3.00
C LEU A 53 -9.36 7.78 3.36
N LEU A 54 -9.42 6.51 3.75
CA LEU A 54 -8.29 5.81 4.35
C LEU A 54 -7.70 4.81 3.38
N GLY A 55 -6.37 4.70 3.39
CA GLY A 55 -5.64 3.63 2.73
C GLY A 55 -4.46 3.16 3.56
N ALA A 56 -4.05 1.92 3.33
CA ALA A 56 -2.88 1.33 3.93
C ALA A 56 -2.07 0.62 2.84
N TYR A 57 -0.74 0.77 2.88
CA TYR A 57 0.13 0.13 1.90
C TYR A 57 1.26 -0.69 2.54
N HIS A 58 1.66 -1.71 1.80
CA HIS A 58 2.82 -2.55 2.07
C HIS A 58 3.93 -2.25 1.06
N TYR A 59 5.13 -1.97 1.55
CA TYR A 59 6.31 -1.81 0.70
C TYR A 59 6.97 -3.17 0.46
N ALA A 60 7.05 -3.60 -0.79
CA ALA A 60 7.63 -4.89 -1.15
C ALA A 60 9.10 -4.97 -0.70
N GLY A 61 9.40 -5.89 0.23
CA GLY A 61 10.77 -6.16 0.65
C GLY A 61 11.52 -7.09 -0.32
N GLY A 62 10.78 -7.76 -1.21
CA GLY A 62 11.31 -8.68 -2.20
C GLY A 62 11.62 -10.08 -1.65
N GLY A 63 11.09 -10.44 -0.48
CA GLY A 63 11.06 -11.79 0.04
C GLY A 63 9.94 -12.64 -0.59
N ASP A 64 9.36 -13.57 0.17
CA ASP A 64 8.23 -14.34 -0.33
C ASP A 64 6.94 -13.49 -0.34
N PRO A 65 6.27 -13.31 -1.50
CA PRO A 65 5.11 -12.42 -1.62
C PRO A 65 3.89 -12.88 -0.81
N VAL A 66 3.71 -14.19 -0.61
CA VAL A 66 2.59 -14.73 0.18
C VAL A 66 2.83 -14.46 1.66
N GLN A 67 4.06 -14.60 2.13
CA GLN A 67 4.43 -14.29 3.51
C GLN A 67 4.36 -12.78 3.80
N GLU A 68 4.78 -11.94 2.85
CA GLU A 68 4.64 -10.48 2.95
C GLU A 68 3.17 -10.03 2.97
N ALA A 69 2.31 -10.62 2.13
CA ALA A 69 0.87 -10.35 2.14
C ALA A 69 0.23 -10.74 3.49
N ARG A 70 0.56 -11.92 4.03
CA ARG A 70 0.11 -12.35 5.37
C ARG A 70 0.60 -11.41 6.46
N TYR A 71 1.86 -10.98 6.38
CA TYR A 71 2.44 -10.05 7.34
C TYR A 71 1.73 -8.70 7.31
N PHE A 72 1.48 -8.16 6.12
CA PHE A 72 0.71 -6.94 5.93
C PHE A 72 -0.68 -7.06 6.56
N ILE A 73 -1.49 -8.02 6.11
CA ILE A 73 -2.87 -8.20 6.59
C ILE A 73 -2.91 -8.46 8.09
N ASN A 74 -1.96 -9.22 8.66
CA ASN A 74 -1.92 -9.46 10.09
C ASN A 74 -1.70 -8.19 10.93
N ASN A 75 -0.96 -7.21 10.41
CA ASN A 75 -0.70 -5.95 11.10
C ASN A 75 -1.81 -4.91 10.91
N ILE A 76 -2.67 -5.07 9.90
CA ILE A 76 -3.74 -4.10 9.59
C ILE A 76 -5.15 -4.69 9.67
N LYS A 77 -5.36 -5.81 10.37
CA LYS A 77 -6.65 -6.53 10.41
C LYS A 77 -7.85 -5.63 10.68
N ASN A 78 -7.68 -4.64 11.57
CA ASN A 78 -8.74 -3.72 11.98
C ASN A 78 -9.05 -2.63 10.94
N TRP A 79 -8.23 -2.49 9.90
CA TRP A 79 -8.40 -1.53 8.81
C TRP A 79 -8.99 -2.17 7.55
N VAL A 80 -8.99 -3.50 7.47
CA VAL A 80 -9.60 -4.24 6.37
C VAL A 80 -11.11 -3.99 6.35
N GLY A 81 -11.63 -3.55 5.21
CA GLY A 81 -13.03 -3.15 5.03
C GLY A 81 -13.31 -1.67 5.35
N GLU A 82 -12.35 -0.96 5.94
CA GLU A 82 -12.40 0.50 6.15
C GLU A 82 -11.49 1.25 5.17
N ALA A 83 -10.31 0.68 4.87
CA ALA A 83 -9.28 1.31 4.06
C ALA A 83 -9.07 0.59 2.72
N VAL A 84 -8.66 1.35 1.70
CA VAL A 84 -8.07 0.79 0.49
C VAL A 84 -6.74 0.11 0.83
N LEU A 85 -6.52 -1.08 0.27
CA LEU A 85 -5.29 -1.83 0.43
C LEU A 85 -4.39 -1.62 -0.79
N ALA A 86 -3.11 -1.39 -0.57
CA ALA A 86 -2.15 -1.21 -1.65
C ALA A 86 -0.85 -2.00 -1.44
N VAL A 87 -0.22 -2.37 -2.55
CA VAL A 87 1.17 -2.85 -2.58
C VAL A 87 2.02 -1.84 -3.34
N ASP A 88 3.14 -1.49 -2.75
CA ASP A 88 4.14 -0.59 -3.30
C ASP A 88 5.27 -1.42 -3.90
N TRP A 89 5.33 -1.41 -5.23
CA TRP A 89 6.27 -2.13 -6.07
C TRP A 89 7.24 -1.15 -6.73
N GLU A 90 8.41 -1.00 -6.12
CA GLU A 90 9.50 -0.17 -6.62
C GLU A 90 10.87 -0.82 -6.36
N GLN A 91 11.94 -0.26 -6.94
CA GLN A 91 13.28 -0.88 -6.96
C GLN A 91 14.02 -0.82 -5.61
N TYR A 92 13.85 0.27 -4.86
CA TYR A 92 14.67 0.50 -3.68
C TYR A 92 14.34 -0.55 -2.60
N GLN A 93 15.35 -1.11 -1.94
CA GLN A 93 15.17 -2.11 -0.86
C GLN A 93 14.30 -3.34 -1.20
N ASN A 94 14.07 -3.61 -2.48
CA ASN A 94 13.26 -4.70 -2.97
C ASN A 94 14.13 -5.65 -3.79
N THR A 95 14.50 -6.79 -3.20
CA THR A 95 15.40 -7.77 -3.86
C THR A 95 14.73 -8.51 -5.01
N SER A 96 13.40 -8.47 -5.13
CA SER A 96 12.65 -9.13 -6.20
C SER A 96 12.32 -8.19 -7.36
N TRP A 97 12.78 -6.93 -7.34
CA TRP A 97 12.52 -5.97 -8.42
C TRP A 97 12.84 -6.56 -9.81
N GLY A 98 11.90 -6.46 -10.75
CA GLY A 98 11.96 -7.11 -12.06
C GLY A 98 11.17 -8.44 -12.15
N ASP A 99 10.81 -9.06 -11.04
CA ASP A 99 9.95 -10.26 -11.03
C ASP A 99 8.50 -9.89 -11.32
N THR A 100 8.06 -10.19 -12.54
CA THR A 100 6.69 -9.92 -13.01
C THR A 100 5.60 -10.75 -12.34
N THR A 101 5.96 -11.77 -11.55
CA THR A 101 5.01 -12.66 -10.87
C THR A 101 4.85 -12.34 -9.39
N TRP A 102 5.77 -11.55 -8.82
CA TRP A 102 5.80 -11.27 -7.39
C TRP A 102 4.53 -10.56 -6.92
N VAL A 103 4.17 -9.47 -7.59
CA VAL A 103 2.99 -8.65 -7.25
C VAL A 103 1.71 -9.47 -7.39
N ARG A 104 1.57 -10.27 -8.46
CA ARG A 104 0.43 -11.17 -8.68
C ARG A 104 0.21 -12.08 -7.48
N ARG A 105 1.26 -12.78 -7.03
CA ARG A 105 1.20 -13.69 -5.87
C ARG A 105 0.84 -12.95 -4.58
N PHE A 106 1.33 -11.73 -4.40
CA PHE A 106 1.00 -10.90 -3.24
C PHE A 106 -0.48 -10.53 -3.24
N VAL A 107 -1.00 -9.97 -4.35
CA VAL A 107 -2.39 -9.51 -4.42
C VAL A 107 -3.40 -10.67 -4.40
N ASP A 108 -3.04 -11.84 -4.93
CA ASP A 108 -3.82 -13.07 -4.80
C ASP A 108 -3.99 -13.48 -3.34
N GLU A 109 -2.91 -13.44 -2.56
CA GLU A 109 -2.98 -13.80 -1.15
C GLU A 109 -3.76 -12.75 -0.34
N VAL A 110 -3.61 -11.46 -0.63
CA VAL A 110 -4.45 -10.41 -0.01
C VAL A 110 -5.92 -10.64 -0.33
N HIS A 111 -6.26 -10.90 -1.60
CA HIS A 111 -7.64 -11.17 -2.00
C HIS A 111 -8.19 -12.43 -1.33
N ARG A 112 -7.41 -13.51 -1.26
CA ARG A 112 -7.78 -14.75 -0.57
C ARG A 112 -8.08 -14.51 0.92
N LEU A 113 -7.36 -13.61 1.58
CA LEU A 113 -7.51 -13.30 2.99
C LEU A 113 -8.64 -12.31 3.29
N THR A 114 -8.99 -11.42 2.35
CA THR A 114 -9.83 -10.24 2.62
C THR A 114 -11.03 -10.08 1.69
N GLY A 115 -11.03 -10.75 0.53
CA GLY A 115 -11.98 -10.53 -0.57
C GLY A 115 -11.73 -9.25 -1.38
N VAL A 116 -10.66 -8.49 -1.09
CA VAL A 116 -10.35 -7.20 -1.72
C VAL A 116 -9.13 -7.30 -2.63
N TRP A 117 -9.21 -6.71 -3.82
CA TRP A 117 -8.07 -6.54 -4.71
C TRP A 117 -7.29 -5.26 -4.36
N CYS A 118 -5.97 -5.36 -4.26
CA CYS A 118 -5.13 -4.20 -3.95
C CYS A 118 -5.07 -3.19 -5.10
N LEU A 119 -4.83 -1.93 -4.77
CA LEU A 119 -4.14 -1.00 -5.67
C LEU A 119 -2.67 -1.38 -5.77
N ILE A 120 -2.05 -1.15 -6.92
CA ILE A 120 -0.62 -1.37 -7.14
C ILE A 120 0.04 -0.03 -7.42
N TYR A 121 0.91 0.39 -6.51
CA TYR A 121 1.81 1.49 -6.77
C TYR A 121 3.01 1.02 -7.58
N VAL A 122 3.32 1.75 -8.65
CA VAL A 122 4.46 1.48 -9.52
C VAL A 122 4.85 2.73 -10.31
N GLN A 123 6.15 2.93 -10.52
CA GLN A 123 6.67 3.96 -11.43
C GLN A 123 6.25 3.70 -12.89
N GLU A 124 5.96 4.75 -13.65
CA GLU A 124 5.44 4.67 -15.02
C GLU A 124 6.29 3.77 -15.94
N SER A 125 7.61 3.87 -15.82
CA SER A 125 8.57 3.07 -16.62
C SER A 125 8.55 1.57 -16.32
N ALA A 126 7.91 1.13 -15.23
CA ALA A 126 7.86 -0.25 -14.79
C ALA A 126 6.44 -0.86 -14.77
N ILE A 127 5.42 -0.16 -15.30
CA ILE A 127 4.04 -0.70 -15.39
C ILE A 127 4.01 -2.09 -16.03
N GLY A 128 4.90 -2.36 -17.01
CA GLY A 128 5.01 -3.67 -17.65
C GLY A 128 5.31 -4.83 -16.68
N GLN A 129 5.90 -4.57 -15.51
CA GLN A 129 6.17 -5.60 -14.50
C GLN A 129 4.92 -6.09 -13.79
N VAL A 130 3.84 -5.30 -13.77
CA VAL A 130 2.59 -5.63 -13.04
C VAL A 130 1.40 -5.82 -13.97
N ALA A 131 1.64 -5.90 -15.28
CA ALA A 131 0.60 -6.00 -16.30
C ALA A 131 -0.30 -7.25 -16.16
N ASN A 132 0.21 -8.33 -15.57
CA ASN A 132 -0.56 -9.55 -15.27
C ASN A 132 -1.61 -9.38 -14.16
N CYS A 133 -1.67 -8.22 -13.50
CA CYS A 133 -2.66 -7.90 -12.47
C CYS A 133 -3.81 -7.01 -12.99
N ALA A 134 -3.75 -6.56 -14.26
CA ALA A 134 -4.62 -5.49 -14.77
C ALA A 134 -6.12 -5.84 -14.85
N SER A 135 -6.49 -7.13 -14.85
CA SER A 135 -7.90 -7.55 -14.82
C SER A 135 -8.56 -7.34 -13.46
N ASP A 136 -7.77 -7.27 -12.38
CA ASP A 136 -8.26 -7.33 -11.00
C ASP A 136 -7.88 -6.09 -10.19
N CYS A 137 -6.68 -5.55 -10.42
CA CYS A 137 -6.07 -4.49 -9.61
C CYS A 137 -6.04 -3.14 -10.34
N GLY A 138 -6.35 -2.07 -9.60
CA GLY A 138 -6.13 -0.69 -10.06
C GLY A 138 -4.66 -0.27 -9.92
N LEU A 139 -4.22 0.69 -10.74
CA LEU A 139 -2.87 1.24 -10.67
C LEU A 139 -2.85 2.60 -9.96
N TRP A 140 -1.84 2.79 -9.12
CA TRP A 140 -1.41 4.08 -8.57
C TRP A 140 -0.02 4.39 -9.18
N VAL A 141 -0.01 5.12 -10.29
CA VAL A 141 1.22 5.34 -11.07
C VAL A 141 1.99 6.54 -10.53
N ALA A 142 3.28 6.37 -10.24
CA ALA A 142 4.22 7.48 -10.01
C ALA A 142 4.85 7.95 -11.34
N LYS A 143 4.88 9.27 -11.54
CA LYS A 143 5.42 9.93 -12.73
C LYS A 143 6.47 10.96 -12.37
#